data_AF-A0A7C9FMB2-F1
#
_entry.id   AF-A0A7C9FMB2-F1
#
_cell.length_a   1.000
_cell.length_b   1.000
_cell.length_c   1.000
_cell.angle_alpha   90.00
_cell.angle_beta   90.00
_cell.angle_gamma   90.00
#
_symmetry.space_group_name_H-M   'P 1'
#
loop_
_entity.id
_entity.type
_entity.pdbx_description
1 polymer ?
#
loop_
_entity_poly.entity_id
_entity_poly.type
_entity_poly.pdbx_seq_one_letter_code
_entity_poly.pdbx_strand_id
1 'polypeptide(L)'
;TTYTFGFPFNNSYFDTFAVPFPAAISNNALQVTPDSAGNFTLFNRSGRILFENPFTLWEKPDSAAPRVASFNTSFVVNIFRTNFSNVYGEGLAFVISPDLAVPPGSSGEYLGLTNSTTDGNPHNRILA
;
A
#
# COMPACT_ATOMS: atom_id res chain seq x y z
N THR A 1 6.81 3.82 20.27
CA THR A 1 7.60 4.48 19.21
C THR A 1 6.65 5.23 18.31
N THR A 2 7.01 6.45 17.92
CA THR A 2 6.25 7.26 16.97
C THR A 2 7.04 7.31 15.67
N TYR A 3 6.38 7.07 14.55
CA TYR A 3 6.98 7.17 13.22
C TYR A 3 6.35 8.34 12.48
N THR A 4 7.18 9.15 11.83
CA THR A 4 6.74 10.27 11.01
C THR A 4 7.44 10.18 9.67
N PHE A 5 6.67 10.20 8.59
CA PHE A 5 7.16 10.15 7.22
C PHE A 5 6.62 11.36 6.47
N GLY A 6 7.39 11.91 5.54
CA GLY A 6 6.97 13.12 4.86
C GLY A 6 7.78 13.44 3.61
N PHE A 7 7.19 14.31 2.80
CA PHE A 7 7.81 14.82 1.59
C PHE A 7 9.14 15.55 1.89
N PRO A 8 10.16 15.42 1.04
CA PRO A 8 10.20 14.63 -0.20
C PRO A 8 10.58 13.16 0.02
N PHE A 9 9.93 12.25 -0.70
CA PHE A 9 10.31 10.84 -0.73
C PHE A 9 11.47 10.60 -1.70
N ASN A 10 12.55 9.98 -1.23
CA ASN A 10 13.74 9.71 -2.03
C ASN A 10 14.34 8.34 -1.66
N ASN A 11 15.47 7.97 -2.27
CA ASN A 11 16.09 6.65 -2.10
C ASN A 11 16.46 6.30 -0.64
N SER A 12 16.59 7.25 0.28
CA SER A 12 16.81 6.95 1.70
C SER A 12 15.65 6.20 2.35
N TYR A 13 14.46 6.24 1.75
CA TYR A 13 13.28 5.57 2.26
C TYR A 13 13.23 4.07 1.94
N PHE A 14 14.15 3.53 1.14
CA PHE A 14 14.25 2.08 0.94
C PHE A 14 14.63 1.32 2.22
N ASP A 15 15.28 1.97 3.19
CA ASP A 15 15.54 1.38 4.51
C ASP A 15 14.32 1.48 5.46
N THR A 16 13.23 2.11 5.00
CA THR A 16 12.01 2.36 5.80
C THR A 16 10.80 1.63 5.22
N PHE A 17 10.71 1.56 3.90
CA PHE A 17 9.60 0.97 3.18
C PHE A 17 10.05 -0.19 2.30
N ALA A 18 9.27 -1.27 2.35
CA ALA A 18 9.27 -2.30 1.33
C ALA A 18 8.56 -1.74 0.10
N VAL A 19 9.28 -1.65 -1.01
CA VAL A 19 8.81 -1.12 -2.29
C VAL A 19 8.94 -2.21 -3.36
N PRO A 20 8.12 -3.28 -3.30
CA PRO A 20 8.17 -4.33 -4.30
C PRO A 20 7.72 -3.82 -5.67
N PHE A 21 8.40 -4.27 -6.72
CA PHE A 21 7.97 -4.01 -8.10
C PHE A 21 6.49 -4.42 -8.27
N PRO A 22 5.63 -3.58 -8.89
CA PRO A 22 5.96 -2.44 -9.75
C PRO A 22 5.98 -1.07 -9.05
N ALA A 23 5.93 -1.02 -7.71
CA ALA A 23 6.05 0.23 -6.99
C ALA A 23 7.47 0.82 -7.08
N ALA A 24 7.59 2.13 -6.90
CA ALA A 24 8.86 2.84 -6.94
C ALA A 24 8.86 4.08 -6.04
N ILE A 25 10.06 4.58 -5.73
CA ILE A 25 10.26 5.93 -5.18
C ILE A 25 10.93 6.76 -6.27
N SER A 26 10.22 7.75 -6.79
CA SER A 26 10.68 8.59 -7.90
C SER A 26 9.94 9.91 -7.92
N ASN A 27 10.52 10.94 -8.54
CA ASN A 27 9.93 12.28 -8.64
C ASN A 27 9.48 12.85 -7.28
N ASN A 28 10.26 12.60 -6.23
CA ASN A 28 9.98 12.98 -4.84
C ASN A 28 8.70 12.37 -4.23
N ALA A 29 8.18 11.30 -4.81
CA ALA A 29 6.92 10.67 -4.46
C ALA A 29 7.02 9.14 -4.31
N LEU A 30 6.09 8.59 -3.54
CA LEU A 30 5.80 7.16 -3.53
C LEU A 30 4.90 6.83 -4.72
N GLN A 31 5.40 6.05 -5.67
CA GLN A 31 4.64 5.59 -6.83
C GLN A 31 4.16 4.16 -6.58
N VAL A 32 2.90 4.00 -6.15
CA VAL A 32 2.31 2.69 -5.86
C VAL A 32 2.16 1.84 -7.12
N THR A 33 1.84 2.49 -8.25
CA THR A 33 1.87 1.89 -9.60
C THR A 33 2.77 2.75 -10.50
N PRO A 34 3.38 2.18 -11.54
CA PRO A 34 4.26 2.93 -12.44
C PRO A 34 3.57 4.17 -13.03
N ASP A 35 4.32 5.26 -13.08
CA ASP A 35 3.91 6.45 -13.83
C ASP A 35 4.05 6.21 -15.36
N SER A 36 3.29 6.97 -16.11
CA SER A 36 3.32 7.11 -17.56
C SER A 36 4.67 7.56 -18.14
N ALA A 37 5.52 8.19 -17.33
CA ALA A 37 6.88 8.54 -17.71
C ALA A 37 7.80 7.30 -17.64
N GLY A 38 7.70 6.39 -18.62
CA GLY A 38 8.58 5.21 -18.72
C GLY A 38 8.08 4.16 -19.71
N ASN A 39 8.87 3.09 -19.89
CA ASN A 39 8.50 1.94 -20.72
C ASN A 39 7.76 0.88 -19.89
N PHE A 40 6.57 1.23 -19.41
CA PHE A 40 5.73 0.34 -18.59
C PHE A 40 4.34 0.15 -19.23
N THR A 41 3.76 -1.04 -19.07
CA THR A 41 2.33 -1.21 -19.34
C THR A 41 1.54 -0.60 -18.17
N LEU A 42 0.60 0.29 -18.46
CA LEU A 42 -0.21 0.95 -17.44
C LEU A 42 -1.49 0.18 -17.08
N PHE A 43 -1.79 -0.91 -17.80
CA PHE A 43 -2.95 -1.75 -17.57
C PHE A 43 -2.65 -2.90 -16.61
N ASN A 44 -3.66 -3.30 -15.84
CA ASN A 44 -3.63 -4.44 -14.92
C ASN A 44 -2.43 -4.39 -13.96
N ARG A 45 -2.23 -3.22 -13.35
CA ARG A 45 -1.18 -2.99 -12.36
C ARG A 45 -1.76 -2.94 -10.96
N SER A 46 -1.03 -3.55 -10.05
CA SER A 46 -1.22 -3.44 -8.61
C SER A 46 0.16 -3.35 -7.98
N GLY A 47 0.30 -2.53 -6.96
CA GLY A 47 1.52 -2.44 -6.17
C GLY A 47 1.18 -2.03 -4.75
N ARG A 48 2.18 -2.12 -3.87
CA ARG A 48 2.07 -1.72 -2.47
C ARG A 48 3.38 -1.10 -2.04
N ILE A 49 3.30 -0.21 -1.06
CA ILE A 49 4.44 0.33 -0.34
C ILE A 49 4.11 0.18 1.13
N LEU A 50 4.91 -0.61 1.85
CA LEU A 50 4.62 -1.01 3.23
C LEU A 50 5.78 -0.63 4.13
N PHE A 51 5.47 -0.17 5.34
CA PHE A 51 6.48 0.09 6.36
C PHE A 51 7.14 -1.22 6.79
N GLU A 52 8.47 -1.30 6.71
CA GLU A 52 9.19 -2.57 6.92
C GLU A 52 9.16 -3.05 8.36
N ASN A 53 9.12 -2.12 9.32
CA ASN A 53 9.20 -2.48 10.73
C ASN A 53 7.81 -2.88 11.26
N PRO A 54 7.60 -4.14 11.64
CA PRO A 54 6.33 -4.58 12.18
C PRO A 54 6.04 -3.91 13.52
N PHE A 55 4.77 -3.65 13.79
CA PHE A 55 4.32 -3.14 15.08
C PHE A 55 3.07 -3.88 15.54
N THR A 56 2.92 -3.98 16.86
CA THR A 56 1.75 -4.63 17.48
C THR A 56 0.57 -3.68 17.47
N LEU A 57 -0.51 -4.06 16.76
CA LEU A 57 -1.77 -3.30 16.72
C LEU A 57 -2.68 -3.62 17.91
N TRP A 58 -2.69 -4.87 18.38
CA TRP A 58 -3.46 -5.28 19.56
C TRP A 58 -2.70 -6.34 20.36
N GLU A 59 -2.85 -6.30 21.67
CA GLU A 59 -2.37 -7.33 22.61
C GLU A 59 -3.57 -7.98 23.31
N LYS A 60 -3.45 -9.25 23.71
CA LYS A 60 -4.56 -9.96 24.36
C LYS A 60 -4.91 -9.32 25.71
N PRO A 61 -6.19 -9.38 26.15
CA PRO A 61 -6.65 -8.79 27.41
C PRO A 61 -6.00 -9.35 28.68
N ASP A 62 -5.35 -10.52 28.60
CA ASP A 62 -4.68 -11.15 29.74
C ASP A 62 -3.38 -10.43 30.16
N SER A 63 -2.99 -9.36 29.45
CA SER A 63 -1.94 -8.46 29.92
C SER A 63 -2.50 -7.52 31.00
N ALA A 64 -1.72 -7.28 32.06
CA ALA A 64 -2.11 -6.40 33.16
C ALA A 64 -2.38 -4.92 32.74
N ALA A 65 -2.09 -4.58 31.49
CA ALA A 65 -2.33 -3.28 30.88
C ALA A 65 -2.65 -3.46 29.37
N PRO A 66 -3.92 -3.63 28.97
CA PRO A 66 -4.28 -3.74 27.57
C PRO A 66 -3.86 -2.48 26.82
N ARG A 67 -3.06 -2.66 25.77
CA ARG A 67 -2.46 -1.57 25.01
C ARG A 67 -3.30 -1.27 23.77
N VAL A 68 -3.86 -0.06 23.72
CA VAL A 68 -4.61 0.44 22.56
C VAL A 68 -3.62 1.09 21.60
N ALA A 69 -3.50 0.56 20.38
CA ALA A 69 -2.77 1.24 19.32
C ALA A 69 -3.66 2.31 18.67
N SER A 70 -3.10 3.50 18.48
CA SER A 70 -3.73 4.58 17.74
C SER A 70 -2.77 5.06 16.67
N PHE A 71 -3.30 5.36 15.48
CA PHE A 71 -2.54 5.95 14.40
C PHE A 71 -3.32 7.12 13.81
N ASN A 72 -2.60 8.07 13.24
CA ASN A 72 -3.16 9.13 12.42
C ASN A 72 -2.40 9.12 11.10
N THR A 73 -3.12 9.22 10.00
CA THR A 73 -2.51 9.25 8.67
C THR A 73 -3.22 10.26 7.79
N SER A 74 -2.42 10.98 7.01
CA SER A 74 -2.87 11.96 6.04
C SER A 74 -2.05 11.79 4.78
N PHE A 75 -2.73 11.73 3.63
CA PHE A 75 -2.08 11.54 2.34
C PHE A 75 -2.47 12.67 1.39
N VAL A 76 -1.49 13.16 0.64
CA VAL A 76 -1.73 13.93 -0.58
C VAL A 76 -1.49 13.00 -1.74
N VAL A 77 -2.53 12.79 -2.56
CA VAL A 77 -2.52 11.79 -3.63
C VAL A 77 -2.71 12.50 -4.97
N ASN A 78 -1.89 12.13 -5.95
CA ASN A 78 -2.08 12.51 -7.34
C ASN A 78 -2.50 11.27 -8.14
N ILE A 79 -3.73 11.27 -8.66
CA ILE A 79 -4.24 10.23 -9.56
C ILE A 79 -4.40 10.88 -10.93
N PHE A 80 -3.43 10.64 -11.80
CA PHE A 80 -3.44 11.16 -13.17
C PHE A 80 -3.72 10.04 -14.17
N ARG A 81 -4.57 10.32 -15.16
CA ARG A 81 -4.86 9.38 -16.25
C ARG A 81 -4.36 9.98 -17.57
N THR A 82 -3.68 9.17 -18.36
CA THR A 82 -3.15 9.57 -19.68
C THR A 82 -4.13 9.35 -20.83
N ASN A 83 -5.12 8.48 -20.68
CA ASN A 83 -6.14 8.19 -21.68
C ASN A 83 -7.52 8.65 -21.19
N PHE A 84 -8.22 9.44 -22.01
CA PHE A 84 -9.58 9.93 -21.75
C PHE A 84 -10.67 8.89 -22.07
N SER A 85 -10.35 7.60 -22.04
CA SER A 85 -11.34 6.53 -22.20
C SER A 85 -12.38 6.57 -21.08
N ASN A 86 -13.60 6.11 -21.37
CA ASN A 86 -14.69 5.97 -20.37
C ASN A 86 -14.45 4.84 -19.36
N VAL A 87 -13.24 4.27 -19.29
CA VAL A 87 -12.85 3.26 -18.31
C VAL A 87 -12.24 3.99 -17.12
N TYR A 88 -12.93 3.91 -15.99
CA TYR A 88 -12.54 4.56 -14.75
C TYR A 88 -12.00 3.53 -13.78
N GLY A 89 -10.95 3.94 -13.07
CA GLY A 89 -10.44 3.27 -11.89
C GLY A 89 -8.91 3.18 -11.92
N GLU A 90 -8.28 2.38 -11.06
CA GLU A 90 -8.94 1.45 -10.11
C GLU A 90 -9.15 2.08 -8.73
N GLY A 91 -8.09 2.43 -8.01
CA GLY A 91 -8.22 3.09 -6.72
C GLY A 91 -6.93 3.10 -5.91
N LEU A 92 -7.04 3.57 -4.66
CA LEU A 92 -5.97 3.58 -3.67
C LEU A 92 -6.57 3.18 -2.31
N ALA A 93 -5.83 2.38 -1.54
CA ALA A 93 -6.18 2.01 -0.18
C ALA A 93 -5.00 2.27 0.77
N PHE A 94 -5.31 2.70 2.00
CA PHE A 94 -4.37 2.62 3.11
C PHE A 94 -4.56 1.26 3.77
N VAL A 95 -3.48 0.51 4.01
CA VAL A 95 -3.58 -0.87 4.49
C VAL A 95 -2.70 -1.12 5.71
N ILE A 96 -3.22 -1.88 6.66
CA ILE A 96 -2.45 -2.59 7.68
C ILE A 96 -2.47 -4.07 7.30
N SER A 97 -1.29 -4.63 7.04
CA SER A 97 -1.10 -5.98 6.49
C SER A 97 -0.23 -6.82 7.44
N PRO A 98 -0.52 -8.13 7.61
CA PRO A 98 0.31 -9.02 8.40
C PRO A 98 1.64 -9.38 7.71
N ASP A 99 1.74 -9.14 6.40
CA ASP A 99 2.91 -9.43 5.58
C ASP A 99 3.13 -8.36 4.50
N LEU A 100 4.30 -8.42 3.84
CA LEU A 100 4.74 -7.48 2.82
C LEU A 100 4.33 -7.88 1.38
N ALA A 101 3.68 -9.03 1.21
CA ALA A 101 3.42 -9.59 -0.12
C ALA A 101 2.26 -8.89 -0.82
N VAL A 102 2.38 -8.76 -2.14
CA VAL A 102 1.28 -8.37 -3.03
C VAL A 102 0.69 -9.67 -3.62
N PRO A 103 -0.63 -9.94 -3.45
CA PRO A 103 -1.23 -11.14 -4.01
C PRO A 103 -1.07 -11.18 -5.53
N PRO A 104 -0.81 -12.34 -6.15
CA PRO A 104 -0.78 -12.45 -7.60
C PRO A 104 -2.19 -12.24 -8.17
N GLY A 105 -2.27 -11.59 -9.34
CA GLY A 105 -3.54 -11.34 -10.01
C GLY A 105 -4.44 -10.32 -9.29
N SER A 106 -3.85 -9.44 -8.47
CA SER A 106 -4.57 -8.48 -7.62
C SER A 106 -4.87 -7.13 -8.28
N SER A 107 -4.79 -7.01 -9.61
CA SER A 107 -5.16 -5.78 -10.32
C SER A 107 -6.67 -5.60 -10.40
N GLY A 108 -7.14 -4.44 -10.84
CA GLY A 108 -8.58 -4.24 -11.03
C GLY A 108 -9.29 -4.00 -9.70
N GLU A 109 -10.44 -4.65 -9.56
CA GLU A 109 -11.31 -4.62 -8.37
C GLU A 109 -10.60 -5.01 -7.06
N TYR A 110 -9.52 -5.79 -7.15
CA TYR A 110 -8.82 -6.26 -5.96
C TYR A 110 -7.87 -5.23 -5.34
N LEU A 111 -7.57 -4.10 -6.01
CA LEU A 111 -6.75 -2.99 -5.50
C LEU A 111 -5.35 -3.37 -4.95
N GLY A 112 -4.81 -4.51 -5.38
CA GLY A 112 -3.60 -5.04 -4.80
C GLY A 112 -3.80 -5.70 -3.43
N LEU A 113 -5.02 -5.75 -2.88
CA LEU A 113 -5.37 -6.23 -1.53
C LEU A 113 -5.63 -7.73 -1.48
N THR A 114 -6.39 -8.25 -2.45
CA THR A 114 -6.82 -9.64 -2.56
C THR A 114 -6.61 -10.14 -3.99
N ASN A 115 -7.19 -11.27 -4.34
CA ASN A 115 -7.33 -11.75 -5.71
C ASN A 115 -8.62 -12.59 -5.82
N SER A 116 -8.93 -13.09 -7.01
CA SER A 116 -10.15 -13.87 -7.27
C SER A 116 -10.39 -15.08 -6.36
N THR A 117 -9.36 -15.58 -5.67
CA THR A 117 -9.46 -16.73 -4.75
C THR A 117 -9.47 -16.36 -3.27
N THR A 118 -9.00 -15.15 -2.94
CA THR A 118 -8.83 -14.69 -1.56
C THR A 118 -9.76 -13.56 -1.20
N ASP A 119 -10.48 -13.02 -2.18
CA ASP A 119 -11.46 -11.98 -1.95
C ASP A 119 -12.62 -12.48 -1.08
N GLY A 120 -13.03 -11.64 -0.12
CA GLY A 120 -14.01 -12.01 0.90
C GLY A 120 -13.52 -13.01 1.95
N ASN A 121 -12.25 -13.45 1.94
CA ASN A 121 -11.72 -14.35 2.97
C ASN A 121 -11.55 -13.62 4.32
N PRO A 122 -12.30 -14.00 5.38
CA PRO A 122 -12.20 -13.34 6.68
C PRO A 122 -10.87 -13.59 7.42
N HIS A 123 -10.02 -14.48 6.90
CA HIS A 123 -8.73 -14.84 7.48
C HIS A 123 -7.53 -14.17 6.80
N ASN A 124 -7.73 -13.23 5.86
CA ASN A 124 -6.63 -12.48 5.26
C ASN A 124 -5.92 -11.54 6.25
N ARG A 125 -6.59 -11.18 7.35
CA ARG A 125 -6.11 -10.30 8.44
C ARG A 125 -5.66 -8.92 7.94
N ILE A 126 -6.19 -8.49 6.80
CA ILE A 126 -5.93 -7.17 6.22
C ILE A 126 -6.97 -6.20 6.79
N LEU A 127 -6.51 -5.02 7.23
CA LEU A 127 -7.36 -3.86 7.45
C LEU A 127 -7.09 -2.86 6.32
N ALA A 128 -8.10 -2.48 5.56
CA ALA A 128 -7.99 -1.58 4.41
C ALA A 128 -9.19 -0.63 4.33
#